data_AF-A0A6B3N9L3-F1
#
_entry.id   AF-A0A6B3N9L3-F1
#
_cell.length_a   1.000
_cell.length_b   1.000
_cell.length_c   1.000
_cell.angle_alpha   90.00
_cell.angle_beta   90.00
_cell.angle_gamma   90.00
#
_symmetry.space_group_name_H-M   'P 1'
#
loop_
_entity.id
_entity.type
_entity.pdbx_description
1 polymer ?
#
loop_
_entity_poly.entity_id
_entity_poly.type
_entity_poly.pdbx_seq_one_letter_code
_entity_poly.pdbx_strand_id
1 'polypeptide(L)'
;FIDKYIGDAIMALFPQSADDALQAGIDMQKQVSLFNSYRQQRGKEPIAIGIGMHTGSLILGTVGESQRMENTVIADAVNLASRLEGLTKVYGADILISEQTLGLLDNQQQYRCRFLGRVKVKGKTQAVGVFEVCDANPQQLMELKMQTLTEFERGVELYVEKKFAQAQQVFKKIWQINQHDLVTKLYIKRCQKAKRFGVSEFDVVVD
;
A
#
# COMPACT_ATOMS: atom_id res chain seq x y z
N PHE A 1 -1.64 1.23 -20.25
CA PHE A 1 -2.11 2.48 -20.89
C PHE A 1 -2.84 3.34 -19.86
N ILE A 2 -2.91 4.66 -20.08
CA ILE A 2 -3.70 5.56 -19.21
C ILE A 2 -5.17 5.44 -19.61
N ASP A 3 -6.02 5.06 -18.66
CA ASP A 3 -7.48 4.95 -18.89
C ASP A 3 -8.17 6.30 -18.70
N LYS A 4 -7.90 6.98 -17.57
CA LYS A 4 -8.48 8.30 -17.29
C LYS A 4 -7.70 9.11 -16.25
N TYR A 5 -7.98 10.42 -16.25
CA TYR A 5 -7.57 11.38 -15.24
C TYR A 5 -8.76 11.68 -14.32
N ILE A 6 -8.57 11.66 -13.00
CA ILE A 6 -9.61 11.88 -11.99
C ILE A 6 -9.10 12.91 -10.99
N GLY A 7 -9.37 14.20 -11.23
CA GLY A 7 -8.83 15.27 -10.40
C GLY A 7 -7.29 15.30 -10.47
N ASP A 8 -6.64 15.04 -9.33
CA ASP A 8 -5.19 14.91 -9.19
C ASP A 8 -4.66 13.47 -9.35
N ALA A 9 -5.56 12.50 -9.58
CA ALA A 9 -5.21 11.10 -9.77
C ALA A 9 -5.16 10.69 -11.24
N ILE A 10 -4.33 9.69 -11.54
CA ILE A 10 -4.23 9.02 -12.85
C ILE A 10 -4.58 7.56 -12.65
N MET A 11 -5.46 7.03 -13.50
CA MET A 11 -5.73 5.60 -13.58
C MET A 11 -5.06 5.00 -14.80
N ALA A 12 -4.22 3.99 -14.58
CA ALA A 12 -3.54 3.25 -15.62
C ALA A 12 -3.87 1.76 -15.53
N LEU A 13 -4.03 1.12 -16.69
CA LEU A 13 -4.33 -0.30 -16.83
C LEU A 13 -3.14 -1.02 -17.46
N PHE A 14 -2.75 -2.15 -16.86
CA PHE A 14 -1.66 -3.01 -17.32
C PHE A 14 -2.23 -4.41 -17.58
N PRO A 15 -2.72 -4.69 -18.80
CA PRO A 15 -3.48 -5.91 -19.07
C PRO A 15 -2.61 -7.17 -19.16
N GLN A 16 -1.29 -7.03 -19.31
CA GLN A 16 -0.38 -8.13 -19.63
C GLN A 16 0.45 -8.59 -18.44
N SER A 17 0.95 -7.67 -17.61
CA SER A 17 1.94 -7.99 -16.58
C SER A 17 1.76 -7.13 -15.32
N ALA A 18 1.82 -7.79 -14.16
CA ALA A 18 1.89 -7.12 -12.87
C ALA A 18 3.27 -6.48 -12.63
N ASP A 19 4.33 -7.09 -13.15
CA ASP A 19 5.70 -6.55 -13.10
C ASP A 19 5.81 -5.22 -13.85
N ASP A 20 5.23 -5.11 -15.04
CA ASP A 20 5.22 -3.85 -15.80
C ASP A 20 4.56 -2.72 -15.01
N ALA A 21 3.44 -3.05 -14.35
CA ALA A 21 2.72 -2.10 -13.53
C ALA A 21 3.58 -1.65 -12.34
N LEU A 22 4.23 -2.62 -11.67
CA LEU A 22 5.02 -2.36 -10.46
C LEU A 22 6.27 -1.56 -10.79
N GLN A 23 6.99 -1.93 -11.85
CA GLN A 23 8.16 -1.24 -12.34
C GLN A 23 7.82 0.20 -12.74
N ALA A 24 6.69 0.41 -13.44
CA ALA A 24 6.21 1.75 -13.76
C ALA A 24 5.94 2.58 -12.49
N GLY A 25 5.33 2.00 -11.46
CA GLY A 25 5.10 2.67 -10.18
C GLY A 25 6.40 3.06 -9.46
N ILE A 26 7.39 2.16 -9.43
CA ILE A 26 8.72 2.42 -8.87
C ILE A 26 9.41 3.57 -9.62
N ASP A 27 9.37 3.54 -10.95
CA ASP A 27 10.01 4.56 -11.77
C ASP A 27 9.31 5.92 -11.63
N MET A 28 7.98 5.95 -11.53
CA MET A 28 7.23 7.17 -11.24
C MET A 28 7.67 7.82 -9.92
N GLN A 29 7.81 7.04 -8.85
CA GLN A 29 8.27 7.58 -7.56
C GLN A 29 9.71 8.12 -7.65
N LYS A 30 10.61 7.41 -8.34
CA LYS A 30 11.98 7.88 -8.59
C LYS A 30 12.00 9.19 -9.39
N GLN A 31 11.17 9.31 -10.42
CA GLN A 31 11.06 10.55 -11.20
C GLN A 31 10.50 11.71 -10.36
N VAL A 32 9.51 11.46 -9.49
CA VAL A 32 9.01 12.47 -8.56
C VAL A 32 10.10 12.93 -7.59
N SER A 33 10.92 12.02 -7.07
CA SER A 33 12.06 12.36 -6.22
C SER A 33 13.09 13.24 -6.94
N LEU A 34 13.43 12.91 -8.19
CA LEU A 34 14.31 13.73 -9.03
C LEU A 34 13.71 15.11 -9.28
N PHE A 35 12.42 15.17 -9.62
CA PHE A 35 11.71 16.42 -9.84
C PHE A 35 11.67 17.29 -8.57
N ASN A 36 11.50 16.69 -7.40
CA ASN A 36 11.54 17.39 -6.12
C ASN A 36 12.89 18.03 -5.83
N SER A 37 13.99 17.41 -6.24
CA SER A 37 15.34 17.99 -6.10
C SER A 37 15.42 19.33 -6.85
N TYR A 38 14.88 19.39 -8.07
CA TYR A 38 14.80 20.64 -8.84
C TYR A 38 13.84 21.67 -8.24
N ARG A 39 12.70 21.23 -7.69
CA ARG A 39 11.75 22.12 -7.01
C ARG A 39 12.38 22.80 -5.80
N GLN A 40 13.09 22.03 -4.98
CA GLN A 40 13.77 22.53 -3.79
C GLN A 40 14.87 23.56 -4.12
N GLN A 41 15.66 23.32 -5.18
CA GLN A 41 16.64 24.30 -5.67
C GLN A 41 16.01 25.63 -6.08
N ARG A 42 14.71 25.64 -6.40
CA ARG A 42 13.93 26.83 -6.74
C ARG A 42 13.08 27.36 -5.59
N GLY A 43 13.33 26.90 -4.36
CA GLY A 43 12.57 27.29 -3.18
C GLY A 43 11.10 26.86 -3.20
N LYS A 44 10.75 25.82 -3.95
CA LYS A 44 9.39 25.28 -4.03
C LYS A 44 9.26 24.03 -3.16
N GLU A 45 8.11 23.89 -2.52
CA GLU A 45 7.76 22.70 -1.75
C GLU A 45 7.77 21.44 -2.63
N PRO A 46 8.25 20.29 -2.11
CA PRO A 46 8.20 19.02 -2.79
C PRO A 46 6.75 18.53 -2.96
N ILE A 47 6.53 17.70 -3.97
CA ILE A 47 5.28 16.99 -4.20
C ILE A 47 5.42 15.53 -3.77
N ALA A 48 4.35 14.94 -3.29
CA ALA A 48 4.28 13.52 -2.95
C ALA A 48 3.15 12.88 -3.75
N ILE A 49 3.37 11.64 -4.20
CA ILE A 49 2.35 10.82 -4.84
C ILE A 49 2.22 9.50 -4.08
N GLY A 50 1.01 8.97 -4.00
CA GLY A 50 0.74 7.61 -3.54
C GLY A 50 0.36 6.74 -4.72
N ILE A 51 0.81 5.49 -4.73
CA ILE A 51 0.45 4.52 -5.78
C ILE A 51 -0.19 3.31 -5.13
N GLY A 52 -1.43 3.02 -5.53
CA GLY A 52 -2.17 1.83 -5.13
C GLY A 52 -2.38 0.90 -6.31
N MET A 53 -2.06 -0.39 -6.15
CA MET A 53 -2.13 -1.36 -7.22
C MET A 53 -2.88 -2.61 -6.82
N HIS A 54 -3.77 -3.06 -7.71
CA HIS A 54 -4.51 -4.29 -7.53
C HIS A 54 -4.70 -4.99 -8.87
N THR A 55 -4.55 -6.31 -8.87
CA THR A 55 -4.82 -7.16 -10.02
C THR A 55 -6.12 -7.92 -9.80
N GLY A 56 -7.04 -7.76 -10.74
CA GLY A 56 -8.34 -8.43 -10.73
C GLY A 56 -8.98 -8.34 -12.11
N SER A 57 -10.05 -9.12 -12.30
CA SER A 57 -10.80 -9.11 -13.56
C SER A 57 -11.40 -7.73 -13.84
N LEU A 58 -11.42 -7.35 -15.11
CA LEU A 58 -11.98 -6.10 -15.62
C LEU A 58 -12.70 -6.39 -16.94
N ILE A 59 -13.85 -5.76 -17.15
CA ILE A 59 -14.58 -5.78 -18.43
C ILE A 59 -14.38 -4.42 -19.09
N LEU A 60 -13.96 -4.40 -20.36
CA LEU A 60 -13.83 -3.17 -21.14
C LEU A 60 -14.98 -3.10 -22.14
N GLY A 61 -15.87 -2.12 -21.99
CA GLY A 61 -17.03 -1.93 -22.88
C GLY A 61 -17.38 -0.46 -23.09
N THR A 62 -17.92 -0.14 -24.28
CA THR A 62 -18.41 1.20 -24.62
C THR A 62 -19.75 1.43 -23.93
N VAL A 63 -19.87 2.50 -23.15
CA VAL A 63 -21.09 2.82 -22.39
C VAL A 63 -22.19 3.33 -23.33
N GLY A 64 -23.24 2.52 -23.51
CA GLY A 64 -24.51 2.83 -24.19
C GLY A 64 -25.58 1.76 -23.89
N GLU A 65 -26.84 2.16 -23.71
CA GLU A 65 -28.01 1.33 -23.31
C GLU A 65 -28.19 0.07 -24.19
N SER A 66 -28.70 -1.10 -23.74
CA SER A 66 -29.64 -1.38 -22.65
C SER A 66 -29.67 -2.88 -22.26
N GLN A 67 -28.54 -3.50 -21.89
CA GLN A 67 -28.54 -4.79 -21.19
C GLN A 67 -27.46 -4.80 -20.11
N ARG A 68 -27.90 -4.71 -18.84
CA ARG A 68 -27.11 -4.68 -17.60
C ARG A 68 -26.34 -6.00 -17.38
N MET A 69 -25.37 -6.29 -18.22
CA MET A 69 -24.45 -7.39 -18.03
C MET A 69 -23.13 -6.82 -17.50
N GLU A 70 -22.86 -7.09 -16.22
CA GLU A 70 -21.51 -7.14 -15.60
C GLU A 70 -20.76 -5.82 -15.25
N ASN A 71 -21.46 -4.71 -14.97
CA ASN A 71 -20.83 -3.47 -14.44
C ASN A 71 -20.14 -3.62 -13.06
N THR A 72 -20.35 -4.72 -12.33
CA THR A 72 -19.83 -4.92 -10.97
C THR A 72 -18.33 -5.24 -10.93
N VAL A 73 -17.82 -5.95 -11.93
CA VAL A 73 -16.43 -6.44 -11.95
C VAL A 73 -15.44 -5.29 -12.19
N ILE A 74 -15.79 -4.35 -13.07
CA ILE A 74 -15.00 -3.13 -13.34
C ILE A 74 -14.81 -2.31 -12.07
N ALA A 75 -15.91 -2.08 -11.33
CA ALA A 75 -15.89 -1.24 -10.14
C ALA A 75 -15.02 -1.86 -9.06
N ASP A 76 -15.07 -3.16 -8.84
CA ASP A 76 -14.39 -3.78 -7.69
C ASP A 76 -12.87 -3.71 -7.74
N ALA A 77 -12.26 -4.05 -8.89
CA ALA A 77 -10.81 -4.02 -9.03
C ALA A 77 -10.27 -2.58 -8.97
N VAL A 78 -10.96 -1.66 -9.64
CA VAL A 78 -10.64 -0.22 -9.62
C VAL A 78 -10.84 0.39 -8.24
N ASN A 79 -11.93 0.06 -7.55
CA ASN A 79 -12.22 0.55 -6.20
C ASN A 79 -11.17 0.05 -5.20
N LEU A 80 -10.69 -1.19 -5.34
CA LEU A 80 -9.63 -1.70 -4.47
C LEU A 80 -8.29 -1.02 -4.76
N ALA A 81 -7.91 -0.84 -6.03
CA ALA A 81 -6.70 -0.08 -6.40
C ALA A 81 -6.75 1.35 -5.85
N SER A 82 -7.86 2.07 -6.05
CA SER A 82 -8.07 3.43 -5.51
C SER A 82 -8.05 3.45 -3.97
N ARG A 83 -8.60 2.43 -3.31
CA ARG A 83 -8.54 2.33 -1.86
C ARG A 83 -7.13 2.07 -1.35
N LEU A 84 -6.34 1.24 -2.03
CA LEU A 84 -4.93 1.04 -1.72
C LEU A 84 -4.16 2.34 -1.90
N GLU A 85 -4.45 3.11 -2.96
CA GLU A 85 -3.87 4.44 -3.14
C GLU A 85 -4.21 5.34 -1.95
N GLY A 86 -5.48 5.43 -1.53
CA GLY A 86 -5.84 6.23 -0.35
C GLY A 86 -5.18 5.76 0.96
N LEU A 87 -4.86 4.46 1.08
CA LEU A 87 -4.15 3.91 2.23
C LEU A 87 -2.67 4.28 2.28
N THR A 88 -2.05 4.65 1.14
CA THR A 88 -0.66 5.13 1.10
C THR A 88 -0.44 6.25 2.09
N LYS A 89 -1.37 7.22 2.15
CA LYS A 89 -1.35 8.35 3.09
C LYS A 89 -1.51 7.93 4.55
N VAL A 90 -2.31 6.90 4.82
CA VAL A 90 -2.53 6.39 6.18
C VAL A 90 -1.27 5.70 6.70
N TYR A 91 -0.64 4.89 5.86
CA TYR A 91 0.58 4.17 6.19
C TYR A 91 1.85 5.02 6.09
N GLY A 92 1.81 6.11 5.32
CA GLY A 92 3.01 6.85 4.94
C GLY A 92 3.93 6.04 4.03
N ALA A 93 3.34 5.22 3.15
CA ALA A 93 4.03 4.37 2.19
C ALA A 93 3.87 4.94 0.78
N ASP A 94 4.89 4.82 -0.06
CA ASP A 94 4.89 5.37 -1.42
C ASP A 94 4.08 4.51 -2.40
N ILE A 95 4.18 3.18 -2.26
CA ILE A 95 3.55 2.21 -3.15
C ILE A 95 2.94 1.10 -2.30
N LEU A 96 1.65 0.84 -2.50
CA LEU A 96 0.92 -0.27 -1.89
C LEU A 96 0.35 -1.19 -2.97
N ILE A 97 0.58 -2.48 -2.81
CA ILE A 97 0.05 -3.52 -3.70
C ILE A 97 -0.80 -4.51 -2.91
N SER A 98 -1.76 -5.14 -3.57
CA SER A 98 -2.57 -6.21 -2.97
C SER A 98 -1.84 -7.56 -3.00
N GLU A 99 -2.29 -8.51 -2.17
CA GLU A 99 -1.80 -9.89 -2.20
C GLU A 99 -1.96 -10.55 -3.59
N GLN A 100 -3.02 -10.22 -4.33
CA GLN A 100 -3.24 -10.69 -5.70
C GLN A 100 -2.19 -10.16 -6.67
N THR A 101 -1.84 -8.87 -6.58
CA THR A 101 -0.78 -8.29 -7.41
C THR A 101 0.56 -8.93 -7.08
N LEU A 102 0.91 -9.05 -5.79
CA LEU A 102 2.14 -9.71 -5.37
C LEU A 102 2.21 -11.16 -5.87
N GLY A 103 1.10 -11.90 -5.79
CA GLY A 103 0.98 -13.29 -6.23
C GLY A 103 1.17 -13.51 -7.73
N LEU A 104 1.05 -12.45 -8.54
CA LEU A 104 1.18 -12.48 -10.00
C LEU A 104 2.50 -11.87 -10.50
N LEU A 105 3.40 -11.48 -9.60
CA LEU A 105 4.76 -11.09 -9.99
C LEU A 105 5.57 -12.33 -10.36
N ASP A 106 6.37 -12.24 -11.43
CA ASP A 106 7.19 -13.35 -11.93
C ASP A 106 8.22 -13.82 -10.88
N ASN A 107 8.85 -12.88 -10.18
CA ASN A 107 9.79 -13.14 -9.10
C ASN A 107 9.58 -12.19 -7.92
N GLN A 108 8.80 -12.61 -6.94
CA GLN A 108 8.52 -11.81 -5.73
C GLN A 108 9.79 -11.43 -4.94
N GLN A 109 10.83 -12.26 -4.96
CA GLN A 109 12.08 -12.00 -4.22
C GLN A 109 12.93 -10.88 -4.85
N GLN A 110 12.62 -10.50 -6.09
CA GLN A 110 13.27 -9.37 -6.75
C GLN A 110 12.93 -8.04 -6.06
N TYR A 111 11.71 -7.93 -5.52
CA TYR A 111 11.19 -6.70 -4.92
C TYR A 111 11.31 -6.71 -3.39
N ARG A 112 11.46 -5.54 -2.79
CA ARG A 112 11.55 -5.35 -1.33
C ARG A 112 10.16 -5.05 -0.77
N CYS A 113 9.36 -6.11 -0.65
CA CYS A 113 8.00 -6.04 -0.16
C CYS A 113 7.92 -6.24 1.35
N ARG A 114 6.95 -5.59 2.00
CA ARG A 114 6.66 -5.72 3.43
C ARG A 114 5.16 -5.84 3.68
N PHE A 115 4.73 -6.88 4.38
CA PHE A 115 3.31 -7.08 4.70
C PHE A 115 2.82 -6.07 5.74
N LEU A 116 1.75 -5.33 5.42
CA LEU A 116 1.15 -4.29 6.27
C LEU A 116 -0.16 -4.71 6.93
N GLY A 117 -0.57 -5.97 6.79
CA GLY A 117 -1.86 -6.46 7.30
C GLY A 117 -2.95 -6.56 6.22
N ARG A 118 -4.18 -6.84 6.66
CA ARG A 118 -5.34 -7.06 5.78
C ARG A 118 -6.37 -5.95 5.86
N VAL A 119 -6.96 -5.59 4.72
CA VAL A 119 -8.03 -4.57 4.66
C VAL A 119 -9.32 -5.17 4.10
N LYS A 120 -10.46 -4.92 4.77
CA LYS A 120 -11.78 -5.26 4.23
C LYS A 120 -12.25 -4.17 3.29
N VAL A 121 -12.70 -4.57 2.10
CA VAL A 121 -13.40 -3.70 1.16
C VAL A 121 -14.88 -3.67 1.53
N LYS A 122 -15.50 -2.50 1.51
CA LYS A 122 -16.94 -2.37 1.75
C LYS A 122 -17.68 -3.19 0.70
N GLY A 123 -18.49 -4.17 1.12
CA GLY A 123 -19.22 -5.05 0.22
C GLY A 123 -18.53 -6.38 -0.12
N LYS A 124 -17.32 -6.64 0.38
CA LYS A 124 -16.66 -7.96 0.26
C LYS A 124 -16.49 -8.63 1.62
N THR A 125 -16.66 -9.95 1.64
CA THR A 125 -16.51 -10.78 2.84
C THR A 125 -15.05 -11.07 3.19
N GLN A 126 -14.17 -11.18 2.19
CA GLN A 126 -12.75 -11.50 2.38
C GLN A 126 -11.89 -10.23 2.50
N ALA A 127 -11.00 -10.24 3.50
CA ALA A 127 -10.02 -9.19 3.70
C ALA A 127 -8.78 -9.44 2.82
N VAL A 128 -8.31 -8.41 2.13
CA VAL A 128 -7.20 -8.49 1.18
C VAL A 128 -5.90 -8.09 1.87
N GLY A 129 -4.86 -8.92 1.74
CA GLY A 129 -3.52 -8.57 2.20
C GLY A 129 -2.95 -7.36 1.47
N VAL A 130 -2.30 -6.46 2.21
CA VAL A 130 -1.68 -5.24 1.70
C VAL A 130 -0.19 -5.32 1.94
N PHE A 131 0.59 -5.01 0.91
CA PHE A 131 2.04 -5.00 0.95
C PHE A 131 2.54 -3.62 0.54
N GLU A 132 3.54 -3.13 1.27
CA GLU A 132 4.34 -1.99 0.87
C GLU A 132 5.48 -2.45 -0.03
N VAL A 133 5.76 -1.70 -1.09
CA VAL A 133 6.95 -1.90 -1.94
C VAL A 133 7.96 -0.81 -1.60
N CYS A 134 9.14 -1.22 -1.12
CA CYS A 134 10.16 -0.31 -0.59
C CYS A 134 11.20 0.11 -1.64
N ASP A 135 11.16 -0.44 -2.85
CA ASP A 135 12.16 -0.25 -3.92
C ASP A 135 12.28 1.20 -4.43
N ALA A 136 11.28 2.04 -4.14
CA ALA A 136 11.31 3.47 -4.43
C ALA A 136 11.83 4.34 -3.27
N ASN A 137 12.01 3.77 -2.08
CA ASN A 137 12.51 4.53 -0.93
C ASN A 137 14.00 4.87 -1.10
N PRO A 138 14.50 5.92 -0.42
CA PRO A 138 15.94 6.14 -0.28
C PRO A 138 16.62 4.88 0.24
N GLN A 139 17.78 4.54 -0.33
CA GLN A 139 18.48 3.27 -0.08
C GLN A 139 18.62 2.96 1.43
N GLN A 140 19.06 3.94 2.22
CA GLN A 140 19.20 3.78 3.67
C GLN A 140 17.87 3.44 4.37
N LEU A 141 16.76 4.06 3.96
CA LEU A 141 15.45 3.79 4.55
C LEU A 141 14.97 2.37 4.18
N MET A 142 15.15 1.98 2.92
CA MET A 142 14.84 0.63 2.45
C MET A 142 15.64 -0.42 3.22
N GLU A 143 16.94 -0.24 3.38
CA GLU A 143 17.82 -1.17 4.12
C GLU A 143 17.39 -1.31 5.58
N LEU A 144 17.05 -0.21 6.27
CA LEU A 144 16.55 -0.24 7.64
C LEU A 144 15.18 -0.94 7.76
N LYS A 145 14.29 -0.77 6.78
CA LYS A 145 13.02 -1.51 6.72
C LYS A 145 13.26 -3.00 6.52
N MET A 146 14.20 -3.38 5.64
CA MET A 146 14.52 -4.79 5.40
C MET A 146 15.24 -5.44 6.58
N GLN A 147 16.12 -4.71 7.28
CA GLN A 147 16.78 -5.17 8.51
C GLN A 147 15.77 -5.53 9.60
N THR A 148 14.64 -4.82 9.65
CA THR A 148 13.61 -4.98 10.68
C THR A 148 12.40 -5.80 10.21
N LEU A 149 12.43 -6.35 8.99
CA LEU A 149 11.28 -6.98 8.34
C LEU A 149 10.67 -8.11 9.17
N THR A 150 11.47 -9.07 9.60
CA THR A 150 10.99 -10.23 10.38
C THR A 150 10.34 -9.82 11.70
N GLU A 151 10.95 -8.88 12.42
CA GLU A 151 10.37 -8.34 13.66
C GLU A 151 9.10 -7.54 13.37
N PHE A 152 9.07 -6.82 12.25
CA PHE A 152 7.90 -6.05 11.84
C PHE A 152 6.71 -6.98 11.57
N GLU A 153 6.89 -8.03 10.77
CA GLU A 153 5.87 -9.05 10.48
C GLU A 153 5.40 -9.72 11.76
N ARG A 154 6.32 -10.07 12.66
CA ARG A 154 5.98 -10.59 13.98
C ARG A 154 5.13 -9.61 14.80
N GLY A 155 5.44 -8.32 14.74
CA GLY A 155 4.65 -7.26 15.37
C GLY A 155 3.23 -7.18 14.81
N VAL A 156 3.07 -7.34 13.50
CA VAL A 156 1.76 -7.38 12.82
C VAL A 156 0.97 -8.62 13.26
N GLU A 157 1.58 -9.80 13.30
CA GLU A 157 0.94 -11.03 13.79
C GLU A 157 0.45 -10.88 15.24
N LEU A 158 1.30 -10.38 16.14
CA LEU A 158 0.92 -10.14 17.54
C LEU A 158 -0.23 -9.13 17.66
N TYR A 159 -0.28 -8.14 16.77
CA TYR A 159 -1.37 -7.17 16.72
C TYR A 159 -2.68 -7.85 16.30
N VAL A 160 -2.62 -8.73 15.29
CA VAL A 160 -3.75 -9.56 14.82
C VAL A 160 -4.23 -10.50 15.92
N GLU A 161 -3.32 -11.13 16.67
CA GLU A 161 -3.66 -11.97 17.82
C GLU A 161 -4.17 -11.18 19.05
N LYS A 162 -4.38 -9.86 18.92
CA LYS A 162 -4.81 -8.94 19.99
C LYS A 162 -3.82 -8.86 21.16
N LYS A 163 -2.57 -9.31 20.98
CA LYS A 163 -1.46 -9.22 21.94
C LYS A 163 -0.80 -7.84 21.88
N PHE A 164 -1.59 -6.78 22.02
CA PHE A 164 -1.17 -5.39 21.80
C PHE A 164 0.02 -4.94 22.67
N ALA A 165 0.18 -5.51 23.86
CA ALA A 165 1.33 -5.20 24.70
C ALA A 165 2.64 -5.70 24.12
N GLN A 166 2.65 -6.93 23.62
CA GLN A 166 3.81 -7.54 22.98
C GLN A 166 4.08 -6.89 21.63
N ALA A 167 3.05 -6.71 20.80
CA ALA A 167 3.15 -6.01 19.53
C ALA A 167 3.78 -4.61 19.72
N GLN A 168 3.31 -3.83 20.70
CA GLN A 168 3.89 -2.51 20.98
C GLN A 168 5.36 -2.57 21.37
N GLN A 169 5.79 -3.56 22.15
CA GLN A 169 7.20 -3.72 22.53
C GLN A 169 8.06 -3.99 21.29
N VAL A 170 7.60 -4.87 20.40
CA VAL A 170 8.27 -5.17 19.12
C VAL A 170 8.38 -3.89 18.27
N PHE A 171 7.28 -3.18 18.03
CA PHE A 171 7.31 -1.96 17.22
C PHE A 171 8.16 -0.84 17.85
N LYS A 172 8.21 -0.73 19.19
CA LYS A 172 9.11 0.23 19.85
C LYS A 172 10.59 -0.09 19.64
N LYS A 173 10.98 -1.38 19.60
CA LYS A 173 12.35 -1.79 19.27
C LYS A 173 12.68 -1.44 17.81
N ILE A 174 11.77 -1.71 16.89
CA ILE A 174 11.92 -1.34 15.47
C ILE A 174 12.09 0.18 15.33
N TRP A 175 11.28 0.96 16.05
CA TRP A 175 11.35 2.43 16.05
C TRP A 175 12.69 2.98 16.56
N GLN A 176 13.39 2.27 17.45
CA GLN A 176 14.74 2.66 17.88
C GLN A 176 15.78 2.49 16.77
N ILE A 177 15.56 1.55 15.85
CA ILE A 177 16.43 1.31 14.68
C ILE A 177 16.08 2.27 13.55
N ASN A 178 14.79 2.48 13.30
CA ASN A 178 14.30 3.32 12.20
C ASN A 178 13.20 4.29 12.67
N GLN A 179 13.60 5.51 13.02
CA GLN A 179 12.69 6.58 13.45
C GLN A 179 11.96 7.27 12.29
N HIS A 180 12.24 6.88 11.04
CA HIS A 180 11.57 7.40 9.85
C HIS A 180 10.48 6.45 9.34
N ASP A 181 10.28 5.31 9.99
CA ASP A 181 9.27 4.32 9.60
C ASP A 181 7.85 4.71 10.06
N LEU A 182 7.13 5.42 9.20
CA LEU A 182 5.78 5.91 9.50
C LEU A 182 4.80 4.77 9.79
N VAL A 183 4.98 3.60 9.18
CA VAL A 183 4.15 2.42 9.42
C VAL A 183 4.39 1.86 10.82
N THR A 184 5.65 1.74 11.24
CA THR A 184 5.98 1.35 12.63
C THR A 184 5.38 2.33 13.64
N LYS A 185 5.50 3.64 13.38
CA LYS A 185 4.89 4.68 14.23
C LYS A 185 3.38 4.52 14.33
N LEU A 186 2.72 4.23 13.20
CA LEU A 186 1.28 3.99 13.14
C LEU A 186 0.90 2.79 14.01
N TYR A 187 1.62 1.67 13.90
CA TYR A 187 1.35 0.49 14.72
C TYR A 187 1.56 0.71 16.22
N ILE A 188 2.57 1.50 16.62
CA ILE A 188 2.73 1.88 18.04
C ILE A 188 1.48 2.62 18.54
N LYS A 189 0.97 3.58 17.75
CA LYS A 189 -0.25 4.33 18.08
C LYS A 189 -1.48 3.42 18.13
N ARG A 190 -1.63 2.51 17.15
CA ARG A 190 -2.70 1.52 17.12
C ARG A 190 -2.69 0.62 18.35
N CYS A 191 -1.53 0.10 18.74
CA CYS A 191 -1.40 -0.71 19.97
C CYS A 191 -1.80 0.08 21.22
N GLN A 192 -1.44 1.37 21.32
CA GLN A 192 -1.83 2.22 22.45
C GLN A 192 -3.34 2.45 22.50
N LYS A 193 -3.96 2.71 21.36
CA LYS A 193 -5.41 2.90 21.24
C LYS A 193 -6.17 1.60 21.55
N ALA A 194 -5.74 0.49 20.97
CA ALA A 194 -6.37 -0.82 21.14
C ALA A 194 -6.33 -1.31 22.60
N LYS A 195 -5.26 -1.04 23.34
CA LYS A 195 -5.19 -1.30 24.79
C LYS A 195 -6.24 -0.54 25.61
N ARG A 196 -6.63 0.65 25.17
CA ARG A 196 -7.56 1.53 25.90
C ARG A 196 -9.01 1.34 25.49
N PHE A 197 -9.26 1.08 24.21
CA PHE A 197 -10.60 1.15 23.62
C PHE A 197 -10.99 -0.09 22.79
N GLY A 198 -10.12 -1.10 22.71
CA GLY A 198 -10.29 -2.20 21.74
C GLY A 198 -9.93 -1.78 20.31
N VAL A 199 -10.02 -2.74 19.37
CA VAL A 199 -9.71 -2.50 17.95
C VAL A 199 -10.87 -1.76 17.30
N SER A 200 -10.58 -0.67 16.58
CA SER A 200 -11.56 0.00 15.74
C SER A 200 -11.71 -0.71 14.40
N GLU A 201 -12.92 -0.75 13.83
CA GLU A 201 -13.19 -1.36 12.51
C GLU A 201 -12.30 -0.82 11.36
N PHE A 202 -11.67 0.34 11.54
CA PHE A 202 -10.80 1.00 10.57
C PHE A 202 -9.31 0.66 10.73
N ASP A 203 -8.90 -0.07 11.77
CA ASP A 203 -7.50 -0.21 12.19
C ASP A 203 -6.71 -1.37 11.54
N VAL A 204 -7.10 -1.80 10.33
CA VAL A 204 -6.72 -3.10 9.70
C VAL A 204 -7.59 -4.19 10.27
N VAL A 205 -8.31 -4.88 9.39
CA VAL A 205 -9.20 -5.94 9.82
C VAL A 205 -8.34 -7.16 10.09
N VAL A 206 -7.99 -7.28 11.37
CA VAL A 206 -7.83 -8.52 12.09
C VAL A 206 -9.12 -9.32 11.92
N ASP A 207 -9.03 -10.58 11.50
CA ASP A 207 -10.18 -11.48 11.39
C ASP A 207 -11.04 -11.53 12.66
#